data_AF-A0A969K8I4-F1
#
_entry.id   AF-A0A969K8I4-F1
#
_cell.length_a   1.000
_cell.length_b   1.000
_cell.length_c   1.000
_cell.angle_alpha   90.00
_cell.angle_beta   90.00
_cell.angle_gamma   90.00
#
_symmetry.space_group_name_H-M   'P 1'
#
loop_
_entity.id
_entity.type
_entity.pdbx_description
1 polymer ?
#
loop_
_entity_poly.entity_id
_entity_poly.type
_entity_poly.pdbx_seq_one_letter_code
_entity_poly.pdbx_strand_id
1 'polypeptide(L)'
;MSFEIKRGLFGFDFTDYHAVIGVSVDANLKEIRKQYLSIARRLHPDVCRLENKDLAQALLSKLINPAYAKLSNERDFVDYGVLLRMTGKRLVEESDRISLESDAARALLELGSLDHVQREYNQALRDVAQHHYEDLSQAIDQISILSELNQVYLLRRTQSDGGMGSPSCQNLQQGHLCG
;
A
#
# COMPACT_ATOMS: atom_id res chain seq x y z
N MET A 1 15.76 15.28 -11.65
CA MET A 1 14.86 15.08 -10.49
C MET A 1 14.62 13.60 -10.30
N SER A 2 15.30 13.04 -9.30
CA SER A 2 15.01 11.75 -8.66
C SER A 2 14.09 12.04 -7.48
N PHE A 3 12.96 11.34 -7.39
CA PHE A 3 12.09 11.39 -6.23
C PHE A 3 12.48 10.19 -5.35
N GLU A 4 13.35 10.42 -4.37
CA GLU A 4 13.79 9.37 -3.45
C GLU A 4 12.84 9.28 -2.26
N ILE A 5 12.13 8.17 -2.14
CA ILE A 5 11.26 7.83 -1.00
C ILE A 5 11.96 6.72 -0.24
N LYS A 6 12.27 6.94 1.05
CA LYS A 6 13.06 6.00 1.87
C LYS A 6 12.28 5.41 3.05
N ARG A 7 11.02 5.83 3.22
CA ARG A 7 10.15 5.46 4.34
C ARG A 7 9.10 4.43 3.92
N GLY A 8 8.58 3.67 4.88
CA GLY A 8 7.57 2.65 4.63
C GLY A 8 8.11 1.42 3.87
N LEU A 9 7.28 0.86 2.98
CA LEU A 9 7.66 -0.28 2.15
C LEU A 9 8.84 0.01 1.20
N PHE A 10 9.06 1.29 0.84
CA PHE A 10 10.22 1.70 0.04
C PHE A 10 11.57 1.39 0.70
N GLY A 11 11.60 1.25 2.03
CA GLY A 11 12.81 0.84 2.77
C GLY A 11 13.17 -0.64 2.66
N PHE A 12 12.29 -1.47 2.06
CA PHE A 12 12.45 -2.94 1.95
C PHE A 12 12.69 -3.39 0.50
N ASP A 13 13.34 -2.56 -0.31
CA ASP A 13 13.56 -2.79 -1.76
C ASP A 13 12.26 -3.01 -2.55
N PHE A 14 11.15 -2.46 -2.05
CA PHE A 14 9.83 -2.63 -2.63
C PHE A 14 9.25 -1.29 -3.08
N THR A 15 8.82 -1.19 -4.34
CA THR A 15 8.18 0.03 -4.85
C THR A 15 6.68 -0.02 -4.55
N ASP A 16 6.22 0.80 -3.61
CA ASP A 16 4.81 0.82 -3.21
C ASP A 16 3.95 1.66 -4.16
N TYR A 17 3.43 1.01 -5.20
CA TYR A 17 2.54 1.65 -6.16
C TYR A 17 1.19 2.04 -5.54
N HIS A 18 0.76 1.37 -4.46
CA HIS A 18 -0.49 1.69 -3.77
C HIS A 18 -0.35 3.02 -3.02
N ALA A 19 0.77 3.26 -2.36
CA ALA A 19 1.09 4.54 -1.73
C ALA A 19 1.19 5.69 -2.75
N VAL A 20 1.82 5.46 -3.92
CA VAL A 20 1.94 6.49 -4.96
C VAL A 20 0.57 6.95 -5.48
N ILE A 21 -0.37 6.03 -5.67
CA ILE A 21 -1.75 6.35 -6.08
C ILE A 21 -2.60 6.81 -4.89
N GLY A 22 -2.23 6.46 -3.65
CA GLY A 22 -3.03 6.76 -2.46
C GLY A 22 -4.26 5.87 -2.33
N VAL A 23 -4.09 4.57 -2.53
CA VAL A 23 -5.12 3.55 -2.38
C VAL A 23 -4.64 2.46 -1.43
N SER A 24 -5.59 1.71 -0.86
CA SER A 24 -5.27 0.59 0.02
C SER A 24 -4.55 -0.53 -0.73
N VAL A 25 -3.68 -1.29 -0.05
CA VAL A 25 -3.10 -2.54 -0.58
C VAL A 25 -4.13 -3.61 -1.00
N ASP A 26 -5.39 -3.48 -0.57
CA ASP A 26 -6.52 -4.33 -0.95
C ASP A 26 -7.46 -3.68 -1.97
N ALA A 27 -7.07 -2.53 -2.51
CA ALA A 27 -7.90 -1.80 -3.47
C ALA A 27 -8.09 -2.61 -4.75
N ASN A 28 -9.32 -2.60 -5.25
CA ASN A 28 -9.61 -3.21 -6.54
C ASN A 28 -9.27 -2.26 -7.72
N LEU A 29 -9.24 -2.81 -8.93
CA LEU A 29 -8.94 -2.05 -10.15
C LEU A 29 -9.85 -0.83 -10.37
N LYS A 30 -11.11 -0.87 -9.91
CA LYS A 30 -12.04 0.26 -10.02
C LYS A 30 -11.63 1.40 -9.10
N GLU A 31 -11.24 1.09 -7.87
CA GLU A 31 -10.75 2.06 -6.89
C GLU A 31 -9.43 2.71 -7.34
N ILE A 32 -8.48 1.89 -7.80
CA ILE A 32 -7.21 2.34 -8.37
C ILE A 32 -7.46 3.32 -9.53
N ARG A 33 -8.32 2.95 -10.48
CA ARG A 33 -8.66 3.80 -11.62
C ARG A 33 -9.35 5.10 -11.20
N LYS A 34 -10.28 5.03 -10.24
CA LYS A 34 -10.99 6.22 -9.74
C LYS A 34 -10.01 7.22 -9.13
N GLN A 35 -9.10 6.74 -8.29
CA GLN A 35 -8.12 7.59 -7.61
C GLN A 35 -7.11 8.17 -8.61
N TYR A 36 -6.60 7.36 -9.53
CA TYR A 36 -5.72 7.82 -10.61
C TYR A 36 -6.36 8.96 -11.42
N LEU A 37 -7.61 8.81 -11.84
CA LEU A 37 -8.32 9.87 -12.58
C LEU A 37 -8.53 11.13 -11.74
N SER A 38 -8.71 11.01 -10.43
CA SER A 38 -8.78 12.15 -9.51
C SER A 38 -7.46 12.92 -9.50
N ILE A 39 -6.35 12.21 -9.32
CA ILE A 39 -4.99 12.77 -9.28
C ILE A 39 -4.62 13.39 -10.64
N ALA A 40 -4.86 12.69 -11.74
CA ALA A 40 -4.57 13.17 -13.08
C ALA A 40 -5.31 14.47 -13.40
N ARG A 41 -6.57 14.61 -12.97
CA ARG A 41 -7.33 15.87 -13.12
C ARG A 41 -6.75 17.01 -12.29
N ARG A 42 -6.29 16.73 -11.06
CA ARG A 42 -5.66 17.73 -10.17
C ARG A 42 -4.33 18.23 -10.73
N LEU A 43 -3.50 17.32 -11.24
CA LEU A 43 -2.17 17.62 -11.79
C LEU A 43 -2.19 18.10 -13.25
N HIS A 44 -3.37 18.16 -13.90
CA HIS A 44 -3.46 18.54 -15.30
C HIS A 44 -3.06 20.02 -15.47
N PRO A 45 -2.19 20.37 -16.45
CA PRO A 45 -1.62 21.72 -16.62
C PRO A 45 -2.65 22.82 -16.91
N ASP A 46 -3.86 22.42 -17.30
CA ASP A 46 -5.02 23.28 -17.58
C ASP A 46 -5.75 23.72 -16.30
N VAL A 47 -5.76 22.86 -15.26
CA VAL A 47 -6.42 23.10 -13.97
C VAL A 47 -5.41 23.57 -12.90
N CYS A 48 -4.14 23.20 -13.06
CA CYS A 48 -3.04 23.61 -12.20
C CYS A 48 -2.77 25.13 -12.34
N ARG A 49 -3.35 25.89 -11.41
CA ARG A 49 -2.87 27.23 -11.00
C ARG A 49 -1.65 27.16 -10.07
N LEU A 50 -1.10 25.96 -9.86
CA LEU A 50 0.09 25.75 -9.04
C LEU A 50 1.30 26.35 -9.74
N GLU A 51 2.14 27.05 -8.97
CA GLU A 51 3.31 27.78 -9.46
C GLU A 51 4.34 26.85 -10.16
N ASN A 52 4.31 25.54 -9.88
CA ASN A 52 5.28 24.57 -10.37
C ASN A 52 4.68 23.51 -11.31
N LYS A 53 4.33 23.92 -12.54
CA LYS A 53 3.82 23.01 -13.58
C LYS A 53 4.82 21.90 -13.96
N ASP A 54 6.10 22.21 -14.00
CA ASP A 54 7.17 21.23 -14.27
C ASP A 54 7.22 20.12 -13.23
N LEU A 55 7.00 20.48 -11.96
CA LEU A 55 6.99 19.53 -10.85
C LEU A 55 5.76 18.61 -10.95
N ALA A 56 4.58 19.18 -11.24
CA ALA A 56 3.35 18.40 -11.47
C ALA A 56 3.53 17.39 -12.63
N GLN A 57 4.08 17.85 -13.76
CA GLN A 57 4.34 16.98 -14.91
C GLN A 57 5.37 15.88 -14.58
N ALA A 58 6.41 16.22 -13.83
CA ALA A 58 7.42 15.27 -13.39
C ALA A 58 6.83 14.19 -12.47
N LEU A 59 6.01 14.56 -11.47
CA LEU A 59 5.33 13.59 -10.59
C LEU A 59 4.39 12.69 -11.38
N LEU A 60 3.58 13.27 -12.26
CA LEU A 60 2.63 12.52 -13.08
C LEU A 60 3.36 11.50 -13.95
N SER A 61 4.38 11.94 -14.69
CA SER A 61 5.05 11.10 -15.68
C SER A 61 6.01 10.07 -15.07
N LYS A 62 6.64 10.38 -13.93
CA LYS A 62 7.69 9.54 -13.33
C LYS A 62 7.23 8.66 -12.18
N LEU A 63 6.15 9.03 -11.47
CA LEU A 63 5.65 8.26 -10.34
C LEU A 63 4.25 7.70 -10.64
N ILE A 64 3.29 8.58 -10.94
CA ILE A 64 1.88 8.19 -11.00
C ILE A 64 1.58 7.33 -12.22
N ASN A 65 2.06 7.69 -13.41
CA ASN A 65 1.82 6.92 -14.63
C ASN A 65 2.44 5.51 -14.56
N PRO A 66 3.72 5.33 -14.15
CA PRO A 66 4.27 4.00 -13.95
C PRO A 66 3.52 3.17 -12.90
N ALA A 67 3.13 3.78 -11.78
CA ALA A 67 2.36 3.10 -10.74
C ALA A 67 1.00 2.61 -11.26
N TYR A 68 0.27 3.47 -11.96
CA TYR A 68 -1.01 3.10 -12.56
C TYR A 68 -0.84 2.03 -13.65
N ALA A 69 0.19 2.10 -14.49
CA ALA A 69 0.46 1.09 -15.50
C ALA A 69 0.65 -0.30 -14.88
N LYS A 70 1.41 -0.38 -13.77
CA LYS A 70 1.64 -1.64 -13.04
C LYS A 70 0.39 -2.14 -12.34
N LEU A 71 -0.42 -1.26 -11.78
CA LEU A 71 -1.64 -1.66 -11.06
C LEU A 71 -2.83 -1.94 -11.97
N SER A 72 -2.88 -1.37 -13.18
CA SER A 72 -4.02 -1.53 -14.11
C SER A 72 -3.87 -2.72 -15.05
N ASN A 73 -2.66 -3.19 -15.28
CA ASN A 73 -2.41 -4.41 -16.05
C ASN A 73 -2.59 -5.64 -15.15
N GLU A 74 -3.50 -6.53 -15.52
CA GLU A 74 -3.84 -7.71 -14.70
C GLU A 74 -2.62 -8.61 -14.41
N ARG A 75 -1.76 -8.82 -15.40
CA ARG A 75 -0.56 -9.65 -15.23
C ARG A 75 0.41 -9.00 -14.25
N ASP A 76 0.73 -7.72 -14.48
CA ASP A 76 1.61 -6.97 -13.59
C ASP A 76 1.02 -6.86 -12.17
N PHE A 77 -0.31 -6.74 -12.04
CA PHE A 77 -1.00 -6.69 -10.76
C PHE A 77 -0.88 -8.01 -9.98
N VAL A 78 -1.01 -9.16 -10.67
CA VAL A 78 -0.80 -10.48 -10.08
C VAL A 78 0.66 -10.65 -9.63
N ASP A 79 1.62 -10.31 -10.50
CA ASP A 79 3.06 -10.36 -10.18
C ASP A 79 3.39 -9.45 -8.98
N TYR A 80 2.86 -8.23 -8.97
CA TYR A 80 2.97 -7.29 -7.86
C TYR A 80 2.38 -7.86 -6.57
N GLY A 81 1.22 -8.51 -6.63
CA GLY A 81 0.58 -9.15 -5.48
C GLY A 81 1.40 -10.32 -4.91
N VAL A 82 2.17 -11.02 -5.73
CA VAL A 82 3.14 -12.03 -5.25
C VAL A 82 4.28 -11.34 -4.51
N LEU A 83 4.89 -10.31 -5.09
CA LEU A 83 5.96 -9.54 -4.45
C LEU A 83 5.48 -8.94 -3.12
N LEU A 84 4.29 -8.35 -3.08
CA LEU A 84 3.71 -7.77 -1.87
C LEU A 84 3.56 -8.82 -0.76
N ARG A 85 3.11 -10.03 -1.08
CA ARG A 85 3.01 -11.14 -0.10
C ARG A 85 4.38 -11.58 0.40
N MET A 86 5.38 -11.65 -0.46
CA MET A 86 6.76 -11.97 -0.06
C MET A 86 7.34 -10.89 0.86
N THR A 87 7.13 -9.61 0.53
CA THR A 87 7.50 -8.48 1.37
C THR A 87 6.79 -8.54 2.73
N GLY A 88 5.50 -8.91 2.76
CA GLY A 88 4.76 -9.08 4.01
C GLY A 88 5.37 -10.12 4.93
N LYS A 89 5.80 -11.27 4.39
CA LYS A 89 6.52 -12.31 5.18
C LYS A 89 7.84 -11.77 5.71
N ARG A 90 8.61 -11.11 4.84
CA ARG A 90 9.89 -10.49 5.19
C ARG A 90 9.75 -9.45 6.30
N LEU A 91 8.68 -8.65 6.29
CA LEU A 91 8.39 -7.67 7.35
C LEU A 91 8.13 -8.33 8.71
N VAL A 92 7.52 -9.52 8.73
CA VAL A 92 7.32 -10.26 9.99
C VAL A 92 8.66 -10.78 10.52
N GLU A 93 9.48 -11.37 9.64
CA GLU A 93 10.81 -11.88 9.97
C GLU A 93 11.76 -10.76 10.43
N GLU A 94 11.70 -9.60 9.78
CA GLU A 94 12.54 -8.43 10.03
C GLU A 94 11.77 -7.33 10.81
N SER A 95 10.83 -7.73 11.67
CA SER A 95 9.96 -6.79 12.40
C SER A 95 10.73 -5.81 13.30
N ASP A 96 11.91 -6.21 13.79
CA ASP A 96 12.82 -5.36 14.57
C ASP A 96 13.41 -4.20 13.75
N ARG A 97 13.46 -4.32 12.42
CA ARG A 97 13.99 -3.30 11.51
C ARG A 97 12.95 -2.23 11.14
N ILE A 98 11.72 -2.37 11.61
CA ILE A 98 10.63 -1.45 11.26
C ILE A 98 10.82 -0.14 12.03
N SER A 99 11.17 0.91 11.30
CA SER A 99 11.22 2.28 11.80
C SER A 99 10.08 3.08 11.18
N LEU A 100 9.16 3.57 12.03
CA LEU A 100 8.01 4.38 11.62
C LEU A 100 8.24 5.82 12.06
N GLU A 101 8.08 6.77 11.14
CA GLU A 101 8.19 8.20 11.43
C GLU A 101 6.82 8.83 11.69
N SER A 102 5.76 8.35 11.04
CA SER A 102 4.41 8.89 11.19
C SER A 102 3.71 8.38 12.45
N ASP A 103 3.09 9.31 13.19
CA ASP A 103 2.29 8.98 14.38
C ASP A 103 1.08 8.09 14.02
N ALA A 104 0.50 8.28 12.84
CA ALA A 104 -0.60 7.45 12.35
C ALA A 104 -0.20 5.97 12.17
N ALA A 105 0.99 5.71 11.62
CA ALA A 105 1.48 4.33 11.47
C ALA A 105 1.85 3.71 12.82
N ARG A 106 2.43 4.49 13.74
CA ARG A 106 2.72 4.02 15.11
C ARG A 106 1.45 3.64 15.85
N ALA A 107 0.42 4.51 15.81
CA ALA A 107 -0.86 4.23 16.42
C ALA A 107 -1.51 2.95 15.88
N LEU A 108 -1.40 2.69 14.57
CA LEU A 108 -1.87 1.44 13.96
C LEU A 108 -1.14 0.20 14.48
N LEU A 109 0.16 0.31 14.74
CA LEU A 109 0.97 -0.81 15.22
C LEU A 109 0.57 -1.24 16.65
N GLU A 110 0.12 -0.31 17.47
CA GLU A 110 -0.29 -0.54 18.86
C GLU A 110 -1.67 -1.19 19.01
N LEU A 111 -2.49 -1.17 17.96
CA LEU A 111 -3.85 -1.74 18.02
C LEU A 111 -3.80 -3.26 18.18
N GLY A 112 -4.68 -3.82 19.03
CA GLY A 112 -4.70 -5.26 19.32
C GLY A 112 -5.39 -6.13 18.26
N SER A 113 -6.51 -5.66 17.69
CA SER A 113 -7.36 -6.45 16.77
C SER A 113 -7.18 -6.03 15.32
N LEU A 114 -7.15 -7.01 14.41
CA LEU A 114 -7.02 -6.77 12.96
C LEU A 114 -8.22 -5.97 12.40
N ASP A 115 -9.43 -6.18 12.91
CA ASP A 115 -10.60 -5.39 12.51
C ASP A 115 -10.45 -3.91 12.86
N HIS A 116 -9.83 -3.61 14.01
CA HIS A 116 -9.54 -2.24 14.41
C HIS A 116 -8.45 -1.65 13.54
N VAL A 117 -7.36 -2.40 13.33
CA VAL A 117 -6.28 -2.01 12.42
C VAL A 117 -6.83 -1.67 11.04
N GLN A 118 -7.68 -2.53 10.46
CA GLN A 118 -8.25 -2.30 9.14
C GLN A 118 -9.13 -1.05 9.07
N ARG A 119 -9.96 -0.79 10.10
CA ARG A 119 -10.80 0.41 10.13
C ARG A 119 -9.97 1.69 10.22
N GLU A 120 -9.04 1.75 11.17
CA GLU A 120 -8.16 2.91 11.37
C GLU A 120 -7.26 3.14 10.16
N TYR A 121 -6.74 2.07 9.55
CA TYR A 121 -5.91 2.16 8.35
C TYR A 121 -6.68 2.74 7.17
N ASN A 122 -7.89 2.23 6.91
CA ASN A 122 -8.72 2.77 5.84
C ASN A 122 -9.12 4.22 6.09
N GLN A 123 -9.29 4.62 7.36
CA GLN A 123 -9.59 6.00 7.72
C GLN A 123 -8.39 6.92 7.49
N ALA A 124 -7.24 6.60 8.07
CA ALA A 124 -5.99 7.36 7.90
C ALA A 124 -5.59 7.47 6.43
N LEU A 125 -5.73 6.38 5.66
CA LEU A 125 -5.44 6.37 4.23
C LEU A 125 -6.36 7.33 3.48
N ARG A 126 -7.67 7.34 3.78
CA ARG A 126 -8.61 8.28 3.15
C ARG A 126 -8.26 9.73 3.48
N ASP A 127 -7.87 10.02 4.72
CA ASP A 127 -7.58 11.39 5.16
C ASP A 127 -6.33 11.94 4.47
N VAL A 128 -5.30 11.11 4.29
CA VAL A 128 -4.11 11.48 3.50
C VAL A 128 -4.44 11.53 2.00
N ALA A 129 -5.17 10.55 1.47
CA ALA A 129 -5.50 10.46 0.04
C ALA A 129 -6.39 11.61 -0.46
N GLN A 130 -7.23 12.19 0.40
CA GLN A 130 -8.08 13.34 0.07
C GLN A 130 -7.25 14.57 -0.29
N HIS A 131 -6.15 14.80 0.42
CA HIS A 131 -5.27 15.95 0.24
C HIS A 131 -4.04 15.64 -0.63
N HIS A 132 -4.01 14.44 -1.19
CA HIS A 132 -2.89 13.96 -1.98
C HIS A 132 -2.73 14.81 -3.25
N TYR A 133 -1.50 15.29 -3.46
CA TYR A 133 -1.11 16.15 -4.59
C TYR A 133 -1.83 17.52 -4.67
N GLU A 134 -2.45 17.98 -3.57
CA GLU A 134 -2.91 19.38 -3.49
C GLU A 134 -1.75 20.34 -3.29
N ASP A 135 -0.79 19.97 -2.43
CA ASP A 135 0.51 20.61 -2.30
C ASP A 135 1.59 19.67 -2.82
N LEU A 136 2.23 20.04 -3.92
CA LEU A 136 3.26 19.22 -4.56
C LEU A 136 4.54 19.15 -3.73
N SER A 137 4.77 20.15 -2.87
CA SER A 137 5.90 20.17 -1.93
C SER A 137 5.76 19.07 -0.89
N GLN A 138 4.52 18.70 -0.55
CA GLN A 138 4.19 17.67 0.44
C GLN A 138 3.94 16.28 -0.19
N ALA A 139 3.86 16.19 -1.52
CA ALA A 139 3.51 14.94 -2.19
C ALA A 139 4.42 13.76 -1.80
N ILE A 140 5.73 13.98 -1.71
CA ILE A 140 6.68 12.94 -1.33
C ILE A 140 6.50 12.49 0.13
N ASP A 141 6.22 13.42 1.04
CA ASP A 141 5.96 13.10 2.43
C ASP A 141 4.63 12.35 2.59
N GLN A 142 3.58 12.77 1.88
CA GLN A 142 2.29 12.08 1.86
C GLN A 142 2.42 10.63 1.34
N ILE A 143 3.17 10.42 0.25
CA ILE A 143 3.46 9.06 -0.26
C ILE A 143 4.23 8.24 0.80
N SER A 144 5.17 8.87 1.50
CA SER A 144 5.94 8.24 2.57
C SER A 144 5.04 7.77 3.73
N ILE A 145 4.12 8.64 4.19
CA ILE A 145 3.13 8.31 5.22
C ILE A 145 2.24 7.16 4.74
N LEU A 146 1.69 7.24 3.52
CA LEU A 146 0.86 6.18 2.95
C LEU A 146 1.58 4.83 2.90
N SER A 147 2.88 4.84 2.57
CA SER A 147 3.67 3.61 2.53
C SER A 147 3.95 3.03 3.91
N GLU A 148 4.12 3.87 4.94
CA GLU A 148 4.20 3.39 6.33
C GLU A 148 2.87 2.80 6.81
N LEU A 149 1.74 3.41 6.46
CA LEU A 149 0.40 2.85 6.74
C LEU A 149 0.25 1.47 6.09
N ASN A 150 0.64 1.35 4.82
CA ASN A 150 0.63 0.08 4.08
C ASN A 150 1.55 -0.96 4.73
N GLN A 151 2.74 -0.56 5.16
CA GLN A 151 3.72 -1.42 5.83
C GLN A 151 3.15 -2.02 7.12
N VAL A 152 2.59 -1.17 8.00
CA VAL A 152 2.01 -1.62 9.27
C VAL A 152 0.80 -2.52 9.03
N TYR A 153 -0.08 -2.12 8.12
CA TYR A 153 -1.24 -2.94 7.77
C TYR A 153 -0.84 -4.31 7.23
N LEU A 154 0.15 -4.35 6.32
CA LEU A 154 0.68 -5.60 5.76
C LEU A 154 1.31 -6.49 6.83
N LEU A 155 2.13 -5.92 7.73
CA LEU A 155 2.72 -6.64 8.87
C LEU A 155 1.63 -7.30 9.72
N ARG A 156 0.65 -6.52 10.19
CA ARG A 156 -0.41 -7.00 11.09
C ARG A 156 -1.29 -8.04 10.42
N ARG A 157 -1.60 -7.86 9.14
CA ARG A 157 -2.35 -8.83 8.33
C ARG A 157 -1.57 -10.13 8.19
N THR A 158 -0.28 -10.08 7.85
CA THR A 158 0.55 -11.29 7.68
C THR A 158 0.77 -12.03 9.00
N GLN A 159 0.91 -11.33 10.13
CA GLN A 159 0.96 -11.97 11.46
C GLN A 159 -0.34 -12.71 11.80
N SER A 160 -1.49 -12.13 11.42
CA SER A 160 -2.80 -12.73 11.67
C SER A 160 -3.07 -13.92 10.75
N ASP A 161 -2.66 -13.83 9.48
CA ASP A 161 -2.78 -14.91 8.48
C ASP A 161 -1.83 -16.09 8.79
N GLY A 162 -0.62 -15.79 9.29
CA GLY A 162 0.33 -16.80 9.79
C GLY A 162 -0.06 -17.43 11.13
N GLY A 163 -1.05 -16.86 11.83
CA GLY A 163 -1.61 -17.38 13.08
C GLY A 163 -2.68 -18.46 12.89
N MET A 164 -3.23 -18.60 11.67
CA MET A 164 -3.91 -19.83 11.27
C MET A 164 -2.82 -20.79 10.78
N GLY A 165 -2.42 -21.70 11.67
CA GLY A 165 -1.48 -22.76 11.33
C GLY A 165 -1.85 -23.47 10.04
N SER A 166 -0.80 -23.95 9.36
CA SER A 166 -0.75 -25.20 8.60
C SER A 166 -2.01 -25.60 7.80
N PRO A 167 -1.91 -25.97 6.50
CA PRO A 167 -2.86 -26.92 5.97
C PRO A 167 -2.76 -28.19 6.85
N SER A 168 -3.75 -28.33 7.72
CA SER A 168 -3.95 -29.48 8.56
C SER A 168 -4.24 -30.65 7.63
N CYS A 169 -3.23 -31.47 7.37
CA CYS A 169 -3.46 -32.85 6.98
C CYS A 169 -4.02 -33.58 8.21
N GLN A 170 -5.33 -33.47 8.44
CA GLN A 170 -6.04 -34.37 9.34
C GLN A 170 -7.37 -34.81 8.72
N ASN A 171 -7.52 -36.13 8.71
CA ASN A 171 -8.71 -36.94 8.49
C ASN A 171 -9.17 -37.23 7.06
N LEU A 172 -8.54 -38.26 6.47
CA LEU A 172 -9.30 -39.35 5.87
C LEU A 172 -9.07 -40.64 6.69
N GLN A 173 -9.85 -40.79 7.75
CA GLN A 173 -10.02 -42.02 8.53
C GLN A 173 -11.49 -41.97 8.99
N GLN A 174 -12.37 -42.96 8.88
CA GLN A 174 -12.32 -44.40 8.58
C GLN A 174 -13.70 -44.82 8.05
N GLY A 175 -13.77 -45.97 7.38
CA GLY A 175 -15.03 -46.64 7.03
C GLY A 175 -14.81 -48.12 6.76
N HIS A 176 -14.59 -48.87 7.84
CA HIS A 176 -14.64 -50.34 7.91
C HIS A 176 -16.04 -50.85 7.55
N LEU A 177 -16.16 -52.01 6.88
CA LEU A 177 -17.17 -53.07 7.16
C LEU A 177 -17.01 -54.29 6.23
N CYS A 178 -16.96 -55.46 6.87
CA CYS A 178 -17.07 -56.79 6.29
C CYS A 178 -18.43 -57.02 5.59
N GLY A 179 -18.44 -57.95 4.63
CA GLY A 179 -19.62 -58.58 4.01
C GLY A 179 -19.19 -59.58 2.97
#